data_AF-A0A2V6SQC4-F1
#
_entry.id   AF-A0A2V6SQC4-F1
#
_cell.length_a   1.000
_cell.length_b   1.000
_cell.length_c   1.000
_cell.angle_alpha   90.00
_cell.angle_beta   90.00
_cell.angle_gamma   90.00
#
_symmetry.space_group_name_H-M   'P 1'
#
loop_
_entity.id
_entity.type
_entity.pdbx_description
1 polymer ?
#
loop_
_entity_poly.entity_id
_entity_poly.type
_entity_poly.pdbx_seq_one_letter_code
_entity_poly.pdbx_strand_id
1 'polypeptide(L)'
;MYCTRCGQRNEAASRFCATCGNQLDVQTATRGPAAPTSATPGSTLPGLRRTSVLLLIFLSFITVAIYYPVWFLRRRSALNGLRSRDKLNTGVFVVAIVLFSVGLLLMLMAGALEGFGEGLGRRDILAVSKGLEGFAQFLNLVAGIALLIQSFKVRRMLTEHLASLGQARPISGVATFFFQILYLQHKINQVLARSTGAGSR
;
A
#
# COMPACT_ATOMS: atom_id res chain seq x y z
N MET A 1 -42.25 9.72 17.06
CA MET A 1 -40.84 10.06 17.34
C MET A 1 -40.55 11.51 16.99
N TYR A 2 -39.55 12.14 17.60
CA TYR A 2 -39.17 13.53 17.29
C TYR A 2 -37.91 13.57 16.44
N CYS A 3 -37.89 14.43 15.42
CA CYS A 3 -36.72 14.60 14.57
C CYS A 3 -35.60 15.31 15.35
N THR A 4 -34.41 14.70 15.44
CA THR A 4 -33.24 15.28 16.13
C THR A 4 -32.70 16.56 15.47
N ARG A 5 -33.09 16.85 14.22
CA ARG A 5 -32.60 18.00 13.46
C ARG A 5 -33.50 19.22 13.54
N CYS A 6 -34.82 19.03 13.58
CA CYS A 6 -35.79 20.13 13.52
C CYS A 6 -36.84 20.09 14.64
N GLY A 7 -36.84 19.07 15.50
CA GLY A 7 -37.77 18.95 16.61
C GLY A 7 -39.18 18.50 16.25
N GLN A 8 -39.51 18.32 14.96
CA GLN A 8 -40.87 17.94 14.54
C GLN A 8 -41.26 16.53 15.01
N ARG A 9 -42.50 16.39 15.48
CA ARG A 9 -43.11 15.09 15.78
C ARG A 9 -43.51 14.39 14.48
N ASN A 10 -43.02 13.17 14.30
CA ASN A 10 -43.34 12.30 13.17
C ASN A 10 -43.93 10.97 13.68
N GLU A 11 -44.67 10.27 12.82
CA GLU A 11 -45.25 8.96 13.10
C GLU A 11 -44.15 7.92 13.38
N ALA A 12 -44.45 6.93 14.23
CA ALA A 12 -43.46 5.96 14.69
C ALA A 12 -42.84 5.10 13.57
N ALA A 13 -43.52 4.95 12.42
CA ALA A 13 -43.06 4.16 11.27
C ALA A 13 -42.46 5.00 10.12
N SER A 14 -42.31 6.32 10.29
CA SER A 14 -41.85 7.20 9.21
C SER A 14 -40.33 7.13 9.01
N ARG A 15 -39.86 6.75 7.81
CA ARG A 15 -38.40 6.63 7.56
C ARG A 15 -37.71 8.00 7.44
N PHE A 16 -38.47 9.05 7.13
CA PHE A 16 -37.98 10.42 6.94
C PHE A 16 -38.90 11.42 7.64
N CYS A 17 -38.33 12.55 8.08
CA CYS A 17 -39.07 13.66 8.65
C CYS A 17 -39.88 14.37 7.56
N ALA A 18 -41.20 14.48 7.76
CA ALA A 18 -42.11 15.09 6.81
C ALA A 18 -41.83 16.59 6.57
N THR A 19 -41.14 17.26 7.49
CA THR A 19 -40.87 18.70 7.41
C THR A 19 -39.51 19.05 6.85
N CYS A 20 -38.44 18.34 7.26
CA CYS A 20 -37.06 18.69 6.88
C CYS A 20 -36.36 17.62 6.03
N GLY A 21 -37.04 16.50 5.74
CA GLY A 21 -36.52 15.40 4.92
C GLY A 21 -35.44 14.54 5.58
N ASN A 22 -35.08 14.76 6.85
CA ASN A 22 -34.03 14.00 7.52
C ASN A 22 -34.47 12.56 7.84
N GLN A 23 -33.60 11.56 7.68
CA GLN A 23 -33.90 10.17 8.03
C GLN A 23 -34.11 10.01 9.55
N LEU A 24 -35.15 9.27 9.93
CA LEU A 24 -35.52 9.02 11.32
C LEU A 24 -35.19 7.59 11.79
N ASP A 25 -34.76 6.73 10.86
CA ASP A 25 -34.65 5.28 11.07
C ASP A 25 -33.31 4.73 10.57
N VAL A 26 -32.20 5.17 11.20
CA VAL A 26 -30.94 4.39 11.34
C VAL A 26 -30.11 5.00 12.48
N GLN A 27 -30.45 4.75 13.75
CA GLN A 27 -29.48 4.90 14.84
C GLN A 27 -29.76 3.94 16.01
N THR A 28 -30.15 2.69 15.72
CA THR A 28 -29.93 1.58 16.66
C THR A 28 -29.91 0.26 15.89
N ALA A 29 -28.85 -0.53 16.07
CA ALA A 29 -28.69 -1.91 15.59
C ALA A 29 -28.49 -2.16 14.07
N THR A 30 -27.39 -1.64 13.52
CA THR A 30 -26.56 -2.47 12.63
C THR A 30 -25.10 -2.28 13.03
N ARG A 31 -24.66 -3.13 13.97
CA ARG A 31 -23.27 -3.57 13.98
C ARG A 31 -23.05 -4.33 12.68
N GLY A 32 -22.77 -3.62 11.60
CA GLY A 32 -22.08 -4.20 10.45
C GLY A 32 -20.72 -4.73 10.93
N PRO A 33 -20.18 -5.81 10.35
CA PRO A 33 -18.98 -6.45 10.83
C PRO A 33 -17.89 -5.40 10.98
N ALA A 34 -17.36 -5.33 12.19
CA ALA A 34 -16.36 -4.38 12.60
C ALA A 34 -15.33 -4.19 11.47
N ALA A 35 -15.30 -2.98 10.89
CA ALA A 35 -14.02 -2.42 10.48
C ALA A 35 -13.08 -2.71 11.65
N PRO A 36 -11.95 -3.42 11.44
CA PRO A 36 -11.24 -3.97 12.56
C PRO A 36 -10.78 -2.79 13.41
N THR A 37 -11.43 -2.67 14.57
CA THR A 37 -11.11 -1.79 15.67
C THR A 37 -9.74 -2.20 16.17
N SER A 38 -8.71 -1.79 15.43
CA SER A 38 -7.35 -1.67 15.89
C SER A 38 -7.00 -0.19 15.99
N ALA A 39 -7.94 0.61 16.48
CA ALA A 39 -7.58 1.77 17.27
C ALA A 39 -7.51 1.27 18.71
N THR A 40 -6.43 0.55 19.03
CA THR A 40 -5.97 0.49 20.42
C THR A 40 -5.69 1.93 20.81
N PRO A 41 -6.37 2.50 21.82
CA PRO A 41 -5.99 3.78 22.38
C PRO A 41 -4.56 3.58 22.92
N GLY A 42 -3.57 4.13 22.23
CA GLY A 42 -2.14 3.92 22.54
C GLY A 42 -1.31 3.14 21.50
N SER A 43 -1.83 2.77 20.32
CA SER A 43 -0.97 2.19 19.28
C SER A 43 -0.01 3.24 18.71
N THR A 44 1.31 3.00 18.82
CA THR A 44 2.37 3.89 18.30
C THR A 44 2.23 4.17 16.78
N LEU A 45 1.68 3.21 16.03
CA LEU A 45 1.45 3.29 14.59
C LEU A 45 0.01 2.86 14.26
N PRO A 46 -0.98 3.78 14.32
CA PRO A 46 -2.38 3.44 14.10
C PRO A 46 -2.62 2.91 12.69
N GLY A 47 -3.39 1.82 12.58
CA GLY A 47 -3.75 1.19 11.30
C GLY A 47 -2.66 0.31 10.65
N LEU A 48 -1.40 0.36 11.12
CA LEU A 48 -0.33 -0.51 10.63
C LEU A 48 -0.38 -1.86 11.34
N ARG A 49 -0.35 -2.95 10.55
CA ARG A 49 -0.29 -4.33 11.08
C ARG A 49 1.08 -4.96 10.87
N ARG A 50 1.42 -5.90 11.76
CA ARG A 50 2.58 -6.77 11.56
C ARG A 50 2.34 -7.69 10.37
N THR A 51 3.34 -7.83 9.52
CA THR A 51 3.33 -8.79 8.42
C THR A 51 4.68 -9.46 8.34
N SER A 52 4.70 -10.77 8.16
CA SER A 52 5.93 -11.55 8.03
C SER A 52 6.75 -11.09 6.83
N VAL A 53 8.02 -10.76 7.06
CA VAL A 53 8.96 -10.36 6.01
C VAL A 53 9.22 -11.52 5.06
N LEU A 54 9.28 -12.77 5.57
CA LEU A 54 9.45 -13.99 4.77
C LEU A 54 8.31 -14.18 3.76
N LEU A 55 7.06 -13.97 4.19
CA LEU A 55 5.90 -14.02 3.28
C LEU A 55 6.01 -12.94 2.20
N LEU A 56 6.54 -11.76 2.54
CA LEU A 56 6.73 -10.68 1.58
C LEU A 56 7.76 -11.05 0.51
N ILE A 57 8.87 -11.69 0.91
CA ILE A 57 9.89 -12.21 -0.02
C ILE A 57 9.28 -13.26 -0.93
N PHE A 58 8.60 -14.25 -0.35
CA PHE A 58 7.96 -15.34 -1.09
C PHE A 58 6.94 -14.82 -2.11
N LEU A 59 6.07 -13.91 -1.70
CA LEU A 59 5.04 -13.36 -2.57
C LEU A 59 5.62 -12.43 -3.65
N SER A 60 6.74 -11.77 -3.36
CA SER A 60 7.46 -10.97 -4.36
C SER A 60 8.07 -11.82 -5.46
N PHE A 61 8.57 -13.02 -5.10
CA PHE A 61 9.09 -13.98 -6.07
C PHE A 61 7.96 -14.54 -6.96
N ILE A 62 6.86 -14.97 -6.35
CA ILE A 62 5.69 -15.52 -7.07
C ILE A 62 5.08 -14.51 -8.05
N THR A 63 5.00 -13.25 -7.65
CA THR A 63 4.34 -12.21 -8.45
C THR A 63 5.28 -11.43 -9.34
N VAL A 64 6.55 -11.85 -9.48
CA VAL A 64 7.56 -11.17 -10.29
C VAL A 64 7.64 -9.68 -9.94
N ALA A 65 7.83 -9.39 -8.65
CA ALA A 65 7.91 -8.04 -8.07
C ALA A 65 6.64 -7.14 -8.16
N ILE A 66 5.56 -7.55 -8.85
CA ILE A 66 4.29 -6.80 -8.90
C ILE A 66 3.70 -6.57 -7.50
N TYR A 67 3.98 -7.47 -6.55
CA TYR A 67 3.53 -7.29 -5.17
C TYR A 67 4.09 -6.03 -4.48
N TYR A 68 5.25 -5.51 -4.88
CA TYR A 68 5.87 -4.32 -4.26
C TYR A 68 4.92 -3.10 -4.26
N PRO A 69 4.46 -2.59 -5.42
CA PRO A 69 3.54 -1.46 -5.44
C PRO A 69 2.17 -1.79 -4.81
N VAL A 70 1.72 -3.04 -4.91
CA VAL A 70 0.45 -3.48 -4.30
C VAL A 70 0.52 -3.43 -2.77
N TRP A 71 1.65 -3.77 -2.16
CA TRP A 71 1.85 -3.62 -0.72
C TRP A 71 1.76 -2.15 -0.29
N PHE A 72 2.36 -1.24 -1.06
CA PHE A 72 2.28 0.20 -0.78
C PHE A 72 0.83 0.68 -0.83
N LEU A 73 0.07 0.31 -1.86
CA LEU A 73 -1.35 0.65 -1.97
C LEU A 73 -2.18 0.15 -0.79
N ARG A 74 -1.97 -1.11 -0.37
CA ARG A 74 -2.69 -1.69 0.77
C ARG A 74 -2.41 -0.98 2.09
N ARG A 75 -1.20 -0.43 2.27
CA ARG A 75 -0.78 0.23 3.52
C ARG A 75 -0.84 1.75 3.47
N ARG A 76 -1.13 2.34 2.30
CA ARG A 76 -1.11 3.78 2.09
C ARG A 76 -2.01 4.54 3.06
N SER A 77 -3.20 4.01 3.38
CA SER A 77 -4.19 4.69 4.23
C SER A 77 -3.65 4.85 5.64
N ALA A 78 -3.03 3.79 6.15
CA ALA A 78 -2.44 3.77 7.47
C ALA A 78 -1.14 4.61 7.53
N LEU A 79 -0.32 4.60 6.47
CA LEU A 79 0.86 5.46 6.35
C LEU A 79 0.50 6.96 6.23
N ASN A 80 -0.52 7.29 5.44
CA ASN A 80 -1.03 8.66 5.30
C ASN A 80 -1.78 9.15 6.55
N GLY A 81 -2.12 8.25 7.48
CA GLY A 81 -2.67 8.59 8.79
C GLY A 81 -1.61 8.98 9.83
N LEU A 82 -0.32 8.79 9.53
CA LEU A 82 0.77 9.22 10.40
C LEU A 82 0.94 10.75 10.34
N ARG A 83 1.45 11.35 11.43
CA ARG A 83 1.81 12.78 11.46
C ARG A 83 3.07 13.02 10.63
N SER A 84 2.90 13.25 9.34
CA SER A 84 3.96 13.72 8.44
C SER A 84 3.42 14.77 7.47
N ARG A 85 4.31 15.66 7.03
CA ARG A 85 3.99 16.71 6.03
C ARG A 85 3.79 16.10 4.63
N ASP A 86 4.49 15.02 4.35
CA ASP A 86 4.43 14.32 3.06
C ASP A 86 3.32 13.27 3.08
N LYS A 87 2.58 13.14 1.96
CA LYS A 87 1.58 12.07 1.76
C LYS A 87 1.87 11.26 0.51
N LEU A 88 1.54 9.98 0.55
CA LEU A 88 1.70 9.07 -0.57
C LEU A 88 0.57 9.24 -1.59
N ASN A 89 0.94 9.57 -2.82
CA ASN A 89 0.02 9.65 -3.96
C ASN A 89 -0.25 8.25 -4.53
N THR A 90 -1.53 7.90 -4.71
CA THR A 90 -1.97 6.64 -5.34
C THR A 90 -1.44 6.50 -6.76
N GLY A 91 -1.37 7.60 -7.52
CA GLY A 91 -1.03 7.58 -8.94
C GLY A 91 0.33 6.94 -9.23
N VAL A 92 1.34 7.20 -8.40
CA VAL A 92 2.69 6.64 -8.60
C VAL A 92 2.68 5.11 -8.51
N PHE A 93 1.92 4.54 -7.58
CA PHE A 93 1.85 3.09 -7.43
C PHE A 93 1.01 2.44 -8.54
N VAL A 94 -0.05 3.11 -9.01
CA VAL A 94 -0.84 2.62 -10.15
C VAL A 94 0.00 2.61 -11.41
N VAL A 95 0.72 3.69 -11.69
CA VAL A 95 1.67 3.76 -12.82
C VAL A 95 2.74 2.69 -12.69
N ALA A 96 3.31 2.48 -11.50
CA ALA A 96 4.28 1.42 -11.29
C ALA A 96 3.70 0.02 -11.59
N ILE A 97 2.47 -0.28 -11.16
CA ILE A 97 1.80 -1.57 -11.47
C ILE A 97 1.63 -1.73 -12.97
N VAL A 98 1.17 -0.69 -13.67
CA VAL A 98 0.98 -0.72 -15.12
C VAL A 98 2.33 -0.94 -15.83
N LEU A 99 3.38 -0.21 -15.44
CA LEU A 99 4.71 -0.36 -16.01
C LEU A 99 5.29 -1.77 -15.80
N PHE A 100 5.17 -2.33 -14.60
CA PHE A 100 5.60 -3.72 -14.33
C PHE A 100 4.79 -4.73 -15.13
N SER A 101 3.47 -4.51 -15.29
CA SER A 101 2.60 -5.41 -16.05
C SER A 101 2.94 -5.38 -17.54
N VAL A 102 3.12 -4.19 -18.11
CA VAL A 102 3.55 -4.00 -19.51
C VAL A 102 4.95 -4.57 -19.72
N GLY A 103 5.89 -4.31 -18.81
CA GLY A 103 7.24 -4.87 -18.85
C GLY A 103 7.23 -6.40 -18.82
N LEU A 104 6.40 -7.02 -17.97
CA LEU A 104 6.23 -8.47 -17.93
C LEU A 104 5.66 -9.02 -19.25
N LEU A 105 4.64 -8.38 -19.82
CA LEU A 105 4.08 -8.79 -21.11
C LEU A 105 5.10 -8.68 -22.24
N LEU A 106 5.86 -7.58 -22.30
CA LEU A 106 6.91 -7.39 -23.29
C LEU A 106 8.03 -8.42 -23.13
N MET A 107 8.40 -8.78 -21.90
CA MET A 107 9.38 -9.83 -21.62
C MET A 107 8.90 -11.20 -22.11
N LEU A 108 7.62 -11.56 -21.87
CA LEU A 108 7.05 -12.81 -22.37
C LEU A 108 6.99 -12.84 -23.91
N MET A 109 6.61 -11.73 -24.53
CA MET A 109 6.59 -11.59 -25.99
C MET A 109 8.00 -11.67 -26.60
N ALA A 110 8.99 -11.02 -25.97
CA ALA A 110 10.37 -11.08 -26.40
C ALA A 110 10.92 -12.52 -26.34
N GLY A 111 10.69 -13.23 -25.23
CA GLY A 111 11.13 -14.63 -25.09
C GLY A 111 10.44 -15.58 -26.08
N ALA A 112 9.15 -15.37 -26.36
CA ALA A 112 8.45 -16.14 -27.38
C ALA A 112 9.06 -15.88 -28.78
N LEU A 113 9.27 -14.62 -29.14
CA LEU A 113 9.89 -14.23 -30.41
C LEU A 113 11.32 -14.77 -30.56
N GLU A 114 12.10 -14.76 -29.48
CA GLU A 114 13.45 -15.33 -29.46
C GLU A 114 13.42 -16.83 -29.75
N GLY A 115 12.55 -17.60 -29.07
CA GLY A 115 12.39 -19.04 -29.33
C GLY A 115 11.96 -19.36 -30.77
N PHE A 116 11.03 -18.59 -31.33
CA PHE A 116 10.63 -18.73 -32.74
C PHE A 116 11.74 -18.32 -33.71
N GLY A 117 12.46 -17.22 -33.40
CA GLY A 117 13.54 -16.69 -34.22
C GLY A 117 14.73 -17.64 -34.31
N GLU A 118 15.11 -18.26 -33.19
CA GLU A 118 16.14 -19.30 -33.16
C GLU A 118 15.73 -20.54 -33.95
N GLY A 119 14.50 -21.05 -33.74
CA GLY A 119 14.01 -22.23 -34.44
C GLY A 119 13.93 -22.06 -35.98
N LEU A 120 13.72 -20.84 -36.47
CA LEU A 120 13.64 -20.52 -37.90
C LEU A 120 14.95 -19.92 -38.48
N GLY A 121 15.99 -19.72 -37.66
CA GLY A 121 17.25 -19.10 -38.09
C GLY A 121 17.12 -17.63 -38.56
N ARG A 122 16.10 -16.92 -38.09
CA ARG A 122 15.67 -15.62 -38.65
C ARG A 122 16.22 -14.45 -37.82
N ARG A 123 17.40 -13.94 -38.22
CA ARG A 123 18.15 -12.89 -37.50
C ARG A 123 17.36 -11.60 -37.26
N ASP A 124 16.44 -11.25 -38.17
CA ASP A 124 15.61 -10.05 -38.02
C ASP A 124 14.66 -10.15 -36.83
N ILE A 125 14.10 -11.33 -36.56
CA ILE A 125 13.19 -11.58 -35.43
C ILE A 125 13.95 -11.47 -34.10
N LEU A 126 15.19 -11.99 -34.07
CA LEU A 126 16.10 -11.91 -32.92
C LEU A 126 16.51 -10.46 -32.58
N ALA A 127 16.65 -9.58 -33.59
CA ALA A 127 16.94 -8.18 -33.34
C ALA A 127 15.74 -7.46 -32.70
N VAL A 128 14.53 -7.77 -33.14
CA VAL A 128 13.28 -7.22 -32.58
C VAL A 128 13.07 -7.69 -31.14
N SER A 129 13.30 -8.97 -30.82
CA SER A 129 13.14 -9.50 -29.45
C SER A 129 14.05 -8.78 -28.45
N LYS A 130 15.32 -8.58 -28.79
CA LYS A 130 16.29 -7.84 -27.95
C LYS A 130 15.88 -6.39 -27.73
N GLY A 131 15.33 -5.74 -28.76
CA GLY A 131 14.79 -4.38 -28.62
C GLY A 131 13.62 -4.30 -27.64
N LEU A 132 12.69 -5.25 -27.72
CA LEU A 132 11.57 -5.37 -26.78
C LEU A 132 12.04 -5.64 -25.34
N GLU A 133 13.03 -6.53 -25.17
CA GLU A 133 13.60 -6.85 -23.86
C GLU A 133 14.25 -5.61 -23.23
N GLY A 134 15.10 -4.89 -23.98
CA GLY A 134 15.73 -3.68 -23.50
C GLY A 134 14.71 -2.59 -23.11
N PHE A 135 13.65 -2.44 -23.89
CA PHE A 135 12.57 -1.52 -23.56
C PHE A 135 11.80 -1.95 -22.29
N ALA A 136 11.51 -3.25 -22.14
CA ALA A 136 10.86 -3.80 -20.95
C ALA A 136 11.71 -3.56 -19.68
N GLN A 137 13.02 -3.82 -19.76
CA GLN A 137 13.97 -3.56 -18.68
C GLN A 137 14.00 -2.07 -18.31
N PHE A 138 14.00 -1.18 -19.32
CA PHE A 138 13.95 0.27 -19.10
C PHE A 138 12.68 0.71 -18.35
N LEU A 139 11.50 0.23 -18.76
CA LEU A 139 10.23 0.55 -18.07
C LEU A 139 10.23 0.05 -16.62
N ASN A 140 10.71 -1.17 -16.40
CA ASN A 140 10.83 -1.76 -15.06
C ASN A 140 11.83 -1.00 -14.18
N LEU A 141 12.94 -0.51 -14.75
CA LEU A 141 13.91 0.32 -14.05
C LEU A 141 13.29 1.64 -13.59
N VAL A 142 12.56 2.34 -14.46
CA VAL A 142 11.84 3.58 -14.12
C VAL A 142 10.84 3.35 -13.00
N ALA A 143 10.06 2.26 -13.07
CA ALA A 143 9.11 1.88 -12.01
C ALA A 143 9.84 1.55 -10.69
N GLY A 144 10.96 0.84 -10.76
CA GLY A 144 11.81 0.51 -9.61
C GLY A 144 12.37 1.76 -8.92
N ILE A 145 12.88 2.72 -9.69
CA ILE A 145 13.38 4.00 -9.17
C ILE A 145 12.23 4.80 -8.53
N ALA A 146 11.05 4.82 -9.15
CA ALA A 146 9.90 5.49 -8.56
C ALA A 146 9.53 4.87 -7.19
N LEU A 147 9.53 3.54 -7.08
CA LEU A 147 9.27 2.84 -5.82
C LEU A 147 10.37 3.04 -4.77
N LEU A 148 11.64 3.09 -5.19
CA LEU A 148 12.78 3.46 -4.35
C LEU A 148 12.55 4.84 -3.71
N ILE A 149 12.15 5.84 -4.50
CA ILE A 149 11.83 7.19 -3.99
C ILE A 149 10.68 7.12 -2.98
N GLN A 150 9.64 6.31 -3.24
CA GLN A 150 8.54 6.12 -2.29
C GLN A 150 8.99 5.45 -0.98
N SER A 151 9.93 4.50 -1.03
CA SER A 151 10.53 3.89 0.18
C SER A 151 11.20 4.96 1.05
N PHE A 152 11.95 5.88 0.46
CA PHE A 152 12.56 6.99 1.20
C PHE A 152 11.52 7.95 1.78
N LYS A 153 10.42 8.23 1.06
CA LYS A 153 9.30 9.01 1.61
C LYS A 153 8.70 8.33 2.84
N VAL A 154 8.42 7.03 2.78
CA VAL A 154 7.86 6.30 3.92
C VAL A 154 8.83 6.26 5.10
N ARG A 155 10.14 6.07 4.84
CA ARG A 155 11.17 6.20 5.89
C ARG A 155 11.06 7.54 6.61
N ARG A 156 10.95 8.64 5.85
CA ARG A 156 10.82 9.99 6.42
C ARG A 156 9.55 10.12 7.25
N MET A 157 8.40 9.68 6.73
CA MET A 157 7.12 9.69 7.45
C MET A 157 7.20 8.94 8.79
N LEU A 158 7.80 7.75 8.79
CA LEU A 158 7.98 6.96 10.01
C LEU A 158 8.89 7.68 11.00
N THR A 159 10.01 8.24 10.53
CA THR A 159 10.98 8.93 11.40
C THR A 159 10.35 10.16 12.06
N GLU A 160 9.64 10.98 11.27
CA GLU A 160 8.94 12.18 11.76
C GLU A 160 7.83 11.83 12.77
N HIS A 161 7.01 10.83 12.46
CA HIS A 161 5.93 10.41 13.35
C HIS A 161 6.46 9.84 14.66
N LEU A 162 7.48 8.97 14.62
CA LEU A 162 8.10 8.44 15.84
C LEU A 162 8.80 9.53 16.67
N ALA A 163 9.44 10.51 16.03
CA ALA A 163 10.01 11.66 16.72
C ALA A 163 8.93 12.50 17.42
N SER A 164 7.78 12.69 16.79
CA SER A 164 6.65 13.42 17.39
C SER A 164 6.04 12.73 18.63
N LEU A 165 6.26 11.42 18.77
CA LEU A 165 5.84 10.63 19.92
C LEU A 165 6.92 10.52 21.02
N GLY A 166 8.04 11.23 20.88
CA GLY A 166 9.19 11.09 21.79
C GLY A 166 9.91 9.75 21.67
N GLN A 167 9.60 8.94 20.64
CA GLN A 167 10.22 7.65 20.36
C GLN A 167 11.14 7.72 19.15
N ALA A 168 11.88 8.83 19.00
CA ALA A 168 12.79 9.04 17.87
C ALA A 168 13.75 7.85 17.72
N ARG A 169 13.73 7.21 16.55
CA ARG A 169 14.66 6.14 16.20
C ARG A 169 15.28 6.38 14.85
N PRO A 170 16.61 6.24 14.73
CA PRO A 170 17.27 6.34 13.45
C PRO A 170 16.85 5.15 12.57
N ILE A 171 16.13 5.44 11.49
CA ILE A 171 15.89 4.49 10.40
C ILE A 171 17.00 4.72 9.37
N SER A 172 17.76 3.68 9.03
CA SER A 172 18.92 3.79 8.13
C SER A 172 18.50 4.00 6.68
N GLY A 173 19.16 4.94 6.00
CA GLY A 173 18.93 5.23 4.59
C GLY A 173 19.55 4.19 3.68
N VAL A 174 20.76 3.75 4.01
CA VAL A 174 21.48 2.70 3.28
C VAL A 174 20.68 1.40 3.31
N ALA A 175 20.17 1.02 4.49
CA ALA A 175 19.32 -0.17 4.60
C ALA A 175 18.00 -0.02 3.83
N THR A 176 17.46 1.19 3.74
CA THR A 176 16.28 1.47 2.89
C THR A 176 16.61 1.33 1.41
N PHE A 177 17.80 1.75 0.97
CA PHE A 177 18.24 1.61 -0.42
C PHE A 177 18.48 0.16 -0.86
N PHE A 178 19.05 -0.70 0.00
CA PHE A 178 19.30 -2.08 -0.39
C PHE A 178 18.07 -2.99 -0.18
N PHE A 179 17.36 -2.82 0.93
CA PHE A 179 16.29 -3.74 1.32
C PHE A 179 14.89 -3.17 1.13
N GLN A 180 14.75 -1.89 0.80
CA GLN A 180 13.49 -1.24 0.45
C GLN A 180 12.36 -1.55 1.45
N ILE A 181 11.24 -1.99 0.90
CA ILE A 181 10.05 -2.45 1.57
C ILE A 181 10.31 -3.51 2.65
N LEU A 182 11.30 -4.39 2.49
CA LEU A 182 11.61 -5.44 3.46
C LEU A 182 12.14 -4.84 4.76
N TYR A 183 13.04 -3.87 4.65
CA TYR A 183 13.58 -3.17 5.82
C TYR A 183 12.53 -2.30 6.50
N LEU A 184 11.71 -1.59 5.71
CA LEU A 184 10.61 -0.79 6.25
C LEU A 184 9.60 -1.67 7.00
N GLN A 185 9.19 -2.79 6.41
CA GLN A 185 8.30 -3.75 7.04
C GLN A 185 8.90 -4.35 8.31
N HIS A 186 10.19 -4.70 8.29
CA HIS A 186 10.90 -5.19 9.47
C HIS A 186 10.90 -4.14 10.59
N LYS A 187 11.17 -2.86 10.28
CA LYS A 187 11.14 -1.77 11.26
C LYS A 187 9.74 -1.51 11.82
N ILE A 188 8.72 -1.53 10.97
CA ILE A 188 7.32 -1.45 11.40
C ILE A 188 7.01 -2.59 12.38
N ASN A 189 7.42 -3.83 12.06
CA ASN A 189 7.22 -4.97 12.93
C ASN A 189 7.95 -4.81 14.26
N GLN A 190 9.17 -4.26 14.29
CA GLN A 190 9.91 -3.99 15.54
C GLN A 190 9.21 -2.95 16.42
N VAL A 191 8.61 -1.92 15.83
CA VAL A 191 7.89 -0.88 16.58
C VAL A 191 6.60 -1.45 17.16
N LEU A 192 5.80 -2.13 16.33
CA LEU A 192 4.59 -2.84 16.77
C LEU A 192 4.93 -3.90 17.83
N ALA A 193 6.02 -4.65 17.60
CA ALA A 193 6.90 -5.34 18.56
C ALA A 193 6.69 -4.96 20.02
N ARG A 194 7.15 -3.74 20.27
CA ARG A 194 7.36 -3.18 21.60
C ARG A 194 6.10 -2.56 22.15
N SER A 195 5.25 -2.00 21.29
CA SER A 195 3.95 -1.44 21.72
C SER A 195 3.03 -2.49 22.36
N THR A 196 3.07 -3.75 21.91
CA THR A 196 2.28 -4.82 22.54
C THR A 196 2.96 -5.40 23.79
N GLY A 197 4.30 -5.38 23.86
CA GLY A 197 5.05 -5.88 25.01
C GLY A 197 5.13 -4.90 26.19
N ALA A 198 4.93 -3.61 25.95
CA ALA A 198 4.87 -2.58 26.99
C ALA A 198 3.54 -2.56 27.76
N GLY A 199 2.49 -3.20 27.24
CA GLY A 199 1.19 -3.32 27.91
C GLY A 199 1.05 -4.57 28.79
N SER A 200 2.12 -5.38 28.95
CA SER A 200 2.11 -6.63 29.72
C SER A 200 3.09 -6.62 30.91
N ARG A 201 3.49 -5.43 31.39
CA ARG A 201 4.27 -5.27 32.62
C ARG A 201 3.64 -4.19 33.48
#